data_AF-A0A850C9G3-F1
#
_entry.id   AF-A0A850C9G3-F1
#
_cell.length_a   1.000
_cell.length_b   1.000
_cell.length_c   1.000
_cell.angle_alpha   90.00
_cell.angle_beta   90.00
_cell.angle_gamma   90.00
#
_symmetry.space_group_name_H-M   'P 1'
#
loop_
_entity.id
_entity.type
_entity.pdbx_description
1 polymer ?
#
loop_
_entity_poly.entity_id
_entity_poly.type
_entity_poly.pdbx_seq_one_letter_code
_entity_poly.pdbx_strand_id
1 'polypeptide(L)'
;TFRRRETGFYQGAPYVEEWKPLPPRLHDPREEVVSCETGPVAVAANEVSVRQYRQFLERSGYEPQTPHRFLCGTEDADPAAPVTGVSLADARAYAAWAGARLPDEFEWQLAAAEPGFTRREPAVWNWTESEHTDGITRFAMLKGGSAHRSEGSDWYTDGGLQDPSFSLKFLLPGLGLERSSSIGFRIAWDLTREETA
;
A
#
# COMPACT_ATOMS: atom_id res chain seq x y z
N THR A 1 2.80 -10.09 9.98
CA THR A 1 1.57 -10.91 10.04
C THR A 1 0.71 -10.64 8.81
N PHE A 2 -0.18 -11.56 8.42
CA PHE A 2 -1.10 -11.37 7.30
C PHE A 2 -2.29 -12.34 7.42
N ARG A 3 -3.36 -12.10 6.67
CA ARG A 3 -4.40 -13.12 6.47
C ARG A 3 -4.01 -13.98 5.26
N ARG A 4 -3.83 -15.28 5.46
CA ARG A 4 -3.62 -16.20 4.33
C ARG A 4 -4.85 -16.14 3.41
N ARG A 5 -4.62 -16.16 2.10
CA ARG A 5 -5.66 -16.21 1.06
C ARG A 5 -5.31 -17.26 0.01
N GLU A 6 -6.24 -17.56 -0.88
CA GLU A 6 -6.09 -18.52 -2.00
C GLU A 6 -4.91 -18.17 -2.91
N THR A 7 -4.49 -16.90 -2.90
CA THR A 7 -3.39 -16.36 -3.70
C THR A 7 -2.03 -16.49 -3.00
N GLY A 8 -1.99 -17.04 -1.78
CA GLY A 8 -0.77 -17.14 -0.97
C GLY A 8 -0.32 -15.78 -0.41
N PHE A 9 1.00 -15.64 -0.18
CA PHE A 9 1.64 -14.41 0.28
C PHE A 9 2.72 -13.99 -0.72
N TYR A 10 4.01 -14.07 -0.41
CA TYR A 10 5.07 -13.90 -1.43
C TYR A 10 5.05 -15.03 -2.46
N GLN A 11 4.95 -16.28 -1.98
CA GLN A 11 4.81 -17.46 -2.83
C GLN A 11 3.33 -17.81 -3.01
N GLY A 12 3.03 -18.67 -3.98
CA GLY A 12 1.69 -19.22 -4.18
C GLY A 12 1.18 -19.93 -2.93
N ALA A 13 -0.15 -20.06 -2.80
CA ALA A 13 -0.73 -20.77 -1.67
C ALA A 13 -0.23 -22.23 -1.68
N PRO A 14 0.22 -22.78 -0.55
CA PRO A 14 0.70 -24.15 -0.53
C PRO A 14 -0.46 -25.10 -0.86
N TYR A 15 -0.14 -26.13 -1.66
CA TYR A 15 -1.09 -27.19 -1.97
C TYR A 15 -1.55 -27.87 -0.67
N VAL A 16 -2.86 -28.08 -0.57
CA VAL A 16 -3.48 -28.79 0.55
C VAL A 16 -4.15 -30.02 -0.04
N GLU A 17 -3.58 -31.20 0.24
CA GLU A 17 -4.10 -32.49 -0.21
C GLU A 17 -5.33 -32.90 0.60
N GLU A 18 -6.45 -32.20 0.40
CA GLU A 18 -7.71 -32.46 1.09
C GLU A 18 -8.90 -32.38 0.14
N TRP A 19 -9.84 -33.31 0.29
CA TRP A 19 -11.07 -33.43 -0.52
C TRP A 19 -11.96 -32.17 -0.49
N LYS A 20 -11.86 -31.33 0.55
CA LYS A 20 -12.53 -30.02 0.63
C LYS A 20 -11.81 -29.10 1.62
N PRO A 21 -11.01 -28.11 1.18
CA PRO A 21 -10.50 -27.08 2.08
C PRO A 21 -11.67 -26.18 2.50
N LEU A 22 -12.37 -26.57 3.56
CA LEU A 22 -13.34 -25.69 4.20
C LEU A 22 -12.59 -24.54 4.90
N PRO A 23 -13.25 -23.39 5.10
CA PRO A 23 -12.80 -22.42 6.10
C PRO A 23 -12.41 -23.15 7.40
N PRO A 24 -11.27 -22.81 8.04
CA PRO A 24 -10.59 -21.51 7.97
C PRO A 24 -9.22 -21.49 7.23
N ARG A 25 -8.77 -22.58 6.59
CA ARG A 25 -7.34 -22.73 6.22
C ARG A 25 -6.77 -21.79 5.16
N LEU A 26 -7.62 -21.07 4.44
CA LEU A 26 -7.24 -20.07 3.44
C LEU A 26 -7.72 -18.67 3.83
N HIS A 27 -8.12 -18.45 5.09
CA HIS A 27 -8.53 -17.16 5.64
C HIS A 27 -8.04 -16.97 7.09
N ASP A 28 -7.10 -17.80 7.53
CA ASP A 28 -6.54 -17.77 8.87
C ASP A 28 -5.38 -16.76 9.00
N PRO A 29 -5.18 -16.16 10.19
CA PRO A 29 -4.04 -15.30 10.44
C PRO A 29 -2.74 -16.11 10.41
N ARG A 30 -1.72 -15.55 9.77
CA ARG A 30 -0.37 -16.12 9.67
C ARG A 30 0.68 -15.11 10.10
N GLU A 31 1.78 -15.66 10.56
CA GLU A 31 3.00 -14.93 10.85
C GLU A 31 4.14 -15.56 10.06
N GLU A 32 4.98 -14.70 9.51
CA GLU A 32 6.18 -15.07 8.78
C GLU A 32 7.26 -14.06 9.17
N VAL A 33 8.47 -14.56 9.42
CA VAL A 33 9.63 -13.75 9.77
C VAL A 33 10.53 -13.72 8.56
N VAL A 34 10.75 -12.53 8.01
CA VAL A 34 11.59 -12.29 6.84
C VAL A 34 12.80 -11.48 7.27
N SER A 35 13.99 -11.96 6.93
CA SER A 35 15.23 -11.18 7.07
C SER A 35 15.42 -10.30 5.84
N CYS A 36 15.56 -9.00 6.05
CA CYS A 36 15.85 -8.03 5.01
C CYS A 36 16.96 -7.06 5.47
N GLU A 37 17.65 -6.46 4.51
CA GLU A 37 18.60 -5.38 4.76
C GLU A 37 18.02 -4.10 4.19
N THR A 38 17.98 -3.03 5.00
CA THR A 38 17.53 -1.71 4.57
C THR A 38 18.69 -0.72 4.63
N GLY A 39 18.80 0.14 3.62
CA GLY A 39 19.69 1.29 3.66
C GLY A 39 19.19 2.37 4.61
N PRO A 40 19.99 3.41 4.89
CA PRO A 40 19.49 4.63 5.52
C PRO A 40 18.38 5.26 4.65
N VAL A 41 17.20 5.44 5.22
CA VAL A 41 16.02 5.94 4.51
C VAL A 41 15.23 6.90 5.39
N ALA A 42 14.73 7.97 4.81
CA ALA A 42 13.74 8.85 5.42
C ALA A 42 12.38 8.57 4.79
N VAL A 43 11.41 8.07 5.57
CA VAL A 43 10.03 7.90 5.13
C VAL A 43 9.20 9.09 5.59
N ALA A 44 8.35 9.62 4.71
CA ALA A 44 7.50 10.76 5.03
C ALA A 44 6.60 10.50 6.25
N ALA A 45 6.61 11.45 7.19
CA ALA A 45 5.84 11.40 8.43
C ALA A 45 4.32 11.32 8.22
N ASN A 46 3.80 11.77 7.07
CA ASN A 46 2.37 11.70 6.70
C ASN A 46 2.21 11.16 5.27
N GLU A 47 1.04 10.57 4.97
CA GLU A 47 0.64 10.28 3.59
C GLU A 47 0.67 11.54 2.70
N VAL A 48 0.79 11.35 1.40
CA VAL A 48 0.60 12.44 0.43
C VAL A 48 -0.86 12.90 0.50
N SER A 49 -1.08 14.20 0.68
CA SER A 49 -2.42 14.75 0.78
C SER A 49 -3.04 15.06 -0.58
N VAL A 50 -4.37 15.17 -0.62
CA VAL A 50 -5.11 15.64 -1.81
C VAL A 50 -4.56 16.99 -2.30
N ARG A 51 -4.25 17.93 -1.41
CA ARG A 51 -3.64 19.22 -1.76
C ARG A 51 -2.30 19.05 -2.47
N GLN A 52 -1.42 18.23 -1.90
CA GLN A 52 -0.08 18.00 -2.47
C GLN A 52 -0.18 17.32 -3.84
N TYR A 53 -1.09 16.36 -3.99
CA TYR A 53 -1.29 15.67 -5.25
C TYR A 53 -1.89 16.57 -6.33
N ARG A 54 -2.84 17.45 -5.99
CA ARG A 54 -3.37 18.47 -6.92
C ARG A 54 -2.29 19.41 -7.43
N GLN A 55 -1.36 19.83 -6.56
CA GLN A 55 -0.21 20.64 -6.97
C GLN A 55 0.71 19.89 -7.96
N PHE A 56 0.90 18.60 -7.77
CA PHE A 56 1.62 17.76 -8.73
C PHE A 56 0.93 17.77 -10.10
N LEU A 57 -0.38 17.53 -10.15
CA LEU A 57 -1.14 17.51 -11.40
C LEU A 57 -1.05 18.87 -12.13
N GLU A 58 -1.26 19.97 -11.40
CA GLU A 58 -1.19 21.32 -11.95
C GLU A 58 0.19 21.67 -12.52
N ARG A 59 1.27 21.25 -11.84
CA ARG A 59 2.64 21.64 -12.21
C ARG A 59 3.30 20.71 -13.23
N SER A 60 2.91 19.45 -13.26
CA SER A 60 3.50 18.45 -14.15
C SER A 60 2.69 18.22 -15.42
N GLY A 61 1.38 18.52 -15.40
CA GLY A 61 0.46 18.11 -16.46
C GLY A 61 0.25 16.60 -16.53
N TYR A 62 0.51 15.87 -15.44
CA TYR A 62 0.39 14.42 -15.41
C TYR A 62 -1.04 13.95 -15.69
N GLU A 63 -1.16 13.03 -16.65
CA GLU A 63 -2.39 12.30 -16.94
C GLU A 63 -2.09 10.79 -16.91
N PRO A 64 -2.90 9.98 -16.21
CA PRO A 64 -2.71 8.54 -16.21
C PRO A 64 -3.08 7.96 -17.57
N GLN A 65 -2.36 6.92 -18.00
CA GLN A 65 -2.65 6.21 -19.26
C GLN A 65 -4.09 5.66 -19.32
N THR A 66 -4.66 5.30 -18.18
CA THR A 66 -6.06 4.87 -18.06
C THR A 66 -6.75 5.74 -17.01
N PRO A 67 -7.80 6.52 -17.36
CA PRO A 67 -8.46 7.43 -16.43
C PRO A 67 -9.50 6.72 -15.52
N HIS A 68 -9.77 5.43 -15.76
CA HIS A 68 -10.76 4.68 -14.99
C HIS A 68 -10.46 4.74 -13.49
N ARG A 69 -11.44 5.21 -12.71
CA ARG A 69 -11.39 5.40 -11.24
C ARG A 69 -10.28 6.33 -10.74
N PHE A 70 -9.65 7.12 -11.62
CA PHE A 70 -8.63 8.07 -11.21
C PHE A 70 -9.20 9.09 -10.23
N LEU A 71 -8.52 9.25 -9.09
CA LEU A 71 -8.88 10.12 -7.99
C LEU A 71 -10.23 9.81 -7.31
N CYS A 72 -10.74 8.58 -7.45
CA CYS A 72 -11.99 8.19 -6.79
C CYS A 72 -11.91 8.33 -5.27
N GLY A 73 -12.88 9.01 -4.67
CA GLY A 73 -12.92 9.28 -3.23
C GLY A 73 -12.20 10.55 -2.81
N THR A 74 -11.82 11.42 -3.75
CA THR A 74 -11.15 12.70 -3.48
C THR A 74 -11.95 13.93 -3.92
N GLU A 75 -13.12 13.72 -4.53
CA GLU A 75 -13.99 14.77 -5.10
C GLU A 75 -14.35 15.82 -4.03
N ASP A 76 -14.84 15.34 -2.88
CA ASP A 76 -15.25 16.16 -1.74
C ASP A 76 -14.33 16.00 -0.51
N ALA A 77 -13.15 15.41 -0.70
CA ALA A 77 -12.22 15.16 0.39
C ALA A 77 -11.57 16.45 0.89
N ASP A 78 -11.32 16.52 2.21
CA ASP A 78 -10.50 17.58 2.81
C ASP A 78 -9.14 17.65 2.08
N PRO A 79 -8.65 18.84 1.68
CA PRO A 79 -7.32 18.98 1.08
C PRO A 79 -6.17 18.39 1.93
N ALA A 80 -6.35 18.25 3.24
CA ALA A 80 -5.42 17.62 4.17
C ALA A 80 -5.60 16.10 4.31
N ALA A 81 -6.69 15.51 3.79
CA ALA A 81 -6.92 14.07 3.74
C ALA A 81 -5.88 13.39 2.82
N PRO A 82 -5.59 12.09 3.00
CA PRO A 82 -4.70 11.38 2.10
C PRO A 82 -5.32 11.31 0.70
N VAL A 83 -4.49 11.45 -0.34
CA VAL A 83 -4.95 11.23 -1.71
C VAL A 83 -5.23 9.74 -1.91
N THR A 84 -6.33 9.43 -2.57
CA THR A 84 -6.78 8.06 -2.88
C THR A 84 -7.21 7.94 -4.34
N GLY A 85 -7.58 6.74 -4.78
CA GLY A 85 -7.97 6.52 -6.17
C GLY A 85 -6.80 6.69 -7.14
N VAL A 86 -5.58 6.40 -6.69
CA VAL A 86 -4.36 6.43 -7.50
C VAL A 86 -3.81 5.02 -7.65
N SER A 87 -3.31 4.69 -8.83
CA SER A 87 -2.63 3.41 -9.08
C SER A 87 -1.23 3.42 -8.46
N LEU A 88 -0.59 2.25 -8.37
CA LEU A 88 0.82 2.17 -8.00
C LEU A 88 1.71 2.99 -8.95
N ALA A 89 1.40 3.01 -10.25
CA ALA A 89 2.12 3.80 -11.24
C ALA A 89 1.91 5.32 -11.05
N ASP A 90 0.69 5.74 -10.69
CA ASP A 90 0.36 7.13 -10.40
C ASP A 90 1.13 7.61 -9.15
N ALA A 91 1.18 6.78 -8.10
CA ALA A 91 1.92 7.04 -6.87
C ALA A 91 3.43 7.16 -7.12
N ARG A 92 4.00 6.26 -7.94
CA ARG A 92 5.40 6.34 -8.41
C ARG A 92 5.67 7.61 -9.20
N ALA A 93 4.77 8.01 -10.10
CA ALA A 93 4.93 9.24 -10.88
C ALA A 93 4.97 10.49 -9.98
N TYR A 94 4.09 10.55 -8.97
CA TYR A 94 4.14 11.61 -7.96
C TYR A 94 5.46 11.59 -7.19
N ALA A 95 5.88 10.42 -6.71
CA ALA A 95 7.12 10.28 -5.93
C ALA A 95 8.33 10.75 -6.73
N ALA A 96 8.45 10.32 -7.99
CA ALA A 96 9.52 10.74 -8.89
C ALA A 96 9.51 12.26 -9.13
N TRP A 97 8.32 12.86 -9.35
CA TRP A 97 8.19 14.31 -9.49
C TRP A 97 8.63 15.06 -8.22
N ALA A 98 8.38 14.50 -7.04
CA ALA A 98 8.82 15.04 -5.76
C ALA A 98 10.30 14.75 -5.44
N GLY A 99 11.06 14.13 -6.35
CA GLY A 99 12.46 13.74 -6.12
C GLY A 99 12.62 12.62 -5.09
N ALA A 100 11.64 11.71 -5.03
CA ALA A 100 11.53 10.64 -4.05
C ALA A 100 11.14 9.31 -4.73
N ARG A 101 10.95 8.27 -3.93
CA ARG A 101 10.34 6.99 -4.34
C ARG A 101 9.25 6.58 -3.35
N LEU A 102 8.55 5.47 -3.59
CA LEU A 102 7.74 4.85 -2.56
C LEU A 102 8.66 4.11 -1.57
N PRO A 103 8.33 4.06 -0.27
CA PRO A 103 8.99 3.12 0.65
C PRO A 103 8.64 1.69 0.24
N ASP A 104 9.56 0.75 0.43
CA ASP A 104 9.17 -0.66 0.44
C ASP A 104 8.36 -0.98 1.73
N GLU A 105 7.79 -2.19 1.80
CA GLU A 105 6.97 -2.57 2.94
C GLU A 105 7.72 -2.66 4.28
N PHE A 106 9.02 -2.95 4.23
CA PHE A 106 9.88 -3.10 5.41
C PHE A 106 10.30 -1.73 5.93
N GLU A 107 10.71 -0.82 5.03
CA GLU A 107 10.99 0.58 5.34
C GLU A 107 9.76 1.28 5.92
N TRP A 108 8.58 1.04 5.35
CA TRP A 108 7.33 1.55 5.91
C TRP A 108 7.09 1.01 7.33
N GLN A 109 7.30 -0.30 7.53
CA GLN A 109 7.10 -0.93 8.83
C GLN A 109 8.07 -0.41 9.89
N LEU A 110 9.35 -0.20 9.53
CA LEU A 110 10.35 0.39 10.41
C LEU A 110 10.01 1.84 10.74
N ALA A 111 9.69 2.65 9.73
CA ALA A 111 9.31 4.04 9.93
C ALA A 111 8.06 4.21 10.81
N ALA A 112 7.12 3.26 10.74
CA ALA A 112 5.92 3.26 11.57
C ALA A 112 6.20 3.04 13.07
N ALA A 113 7.39 2.55 13.44
CA ALA A 113 7.83 2.44 14.83
C ALA A 113 8.51 3.72 15.34
N GLU A 114 8.86 4.66 14.46
CA GLU A 114 9.60 5.86 14.82
C GLU A 114 8.68 6.98 15.35
N PRO A 115 9.17 7.82 16.28
CA PRO A 115 8.45 9.01 16.73
C PRO A 115 8.14 9.95 15.56
N GLY A 116 6.91 10.46 15.50
CA GLY A 116 6.48 11.41 14.47
C GLY A 116 5.87 10.76 13.23
N PHE A 117 5.83 9.43 13.15
CA PHE A 117 5.01 8.76 12.15
C PHE A 117 3.52 8.95 12.47
N THR A 118 2.81 9.73 11.65
CA THR A 118 1.40 10.06 11.86
C THR A 118 0.56 9.70 10.65
N ARG A 119 -0.66 9.18 10.88
CA ARG A 119 -1.58 8.81 9.81
C ARG A 119 -2.63 9.89 9.58
N ARG A 120 -2.83 10.27 8.32
CA ARG A 120 -3.91 11.17 7.94
C ARG A 120 -5.27 10.47 8.08
N GLU A 121 -6.30 11.28 8.25
CA GLU A 121 -7.68 10.82 8.32
C GLU A 121 -8.45 11.14 7.02
N PRO A 122 -9.34 10.23 6.56
CA PRO A 122 -9.50 8.87 7.07
C PRO A 122 -8.25 8.01 6.80
N ALA A 123 -8.00 7.03 7.67
CA ALA A 123 -6.89 6.09 7.49
C ALA A 123 -7.02 5.33 6.16
N VAL A 124 -5.92 5.18 5.42
CA VAL A 124 -5.87 4.46 4.13
C VAL A 124 -4.72 3.46 4.10
N TRP A 125 -4.92 2.34 3.39
CA TRP A 125 -3.80 1.48 3.03
C TRP A 125 -2.74 2.29 2.30
N ASN A 126 -1.47 1.98 2.53
CA ASN A 126 -0.36 2.65 1.85
C ASN A 126 0.17 1.73 0.75
N TRP A 127 0.21 2.22 -0.50
CA TRP A 127 1.06 1.63 -1.53
C TRP A 127 2.51 1.61 -1.05
N THR A 128 3.21 0.53 -1.37
CA THR A 128 4.65 0.37 -1.15
C THR A 128 5.31 0.00 -2.48
N GLU A 129 6.64 0.14 -2.54
CA GLU A 129 7.44 -0.27 -3.68
C GLU A 129 7.64 -1.81 -3.77
N SER A 130 7.07 -2.58 -2.83
CA SER A 130 7.10 -4.05 -2.81
C SER A 130 6.12 -4.65 -3.82
N GLU A 131 6.34 -4.38 -5.11
CA GLU A 131 5.67 -5.05 -6.23
C GLU A 131 6.37 -6.36 -6.59
N HIS A 132 5.58 -7.41 -6.83
CA HIS A 132 6.05 -8.74 -7.18
C HIS A 132 5.27 -9.30 -8.38
N THR A 133 5.93 -10.20 -9.11
CA THR A 133 5.34 -10.93 -10.24
C THR A 133 5.89 -12.35 -10.30
N ASP A 134 5.03 -13.30 -10.62
CA ASP A 134 5.41 -14.68 -10.97
C ASP A 134 5.39 -14.92 -12.49
N GLY A 135 5.23 -13.85 -13.29
CA GLY A 135 5.07 -13.90 -14.74
C GLY A 135 3.62 -14.05 -15.22
N ILE A 136 2.68 -14.37 -14.32
CA ILE A 136 1.24 -14.49 -14.61
C ILE A 136 0.45 -13.47 -13.80
N THR A 137 0.71 -13.42 -12.49
CA THR A 137 0.04 -12.56 -11.51
C THR A 137 1.00 -11.49 -11.03
N ARG A 138 0.53 -10.23 -11.02
CA ARG A 138 1.23 -9.11 -10.41
C ARG A 138 0.52 -8.66 -9.14
N PHE A 139 1.27 -8.34 -8.10
CA PHE A 139 0.72 -7.88 -6.83
C PHE A 139 1.67 -6.92 -6.12
N ALA A 140 1.16 -6.14 -5.18
CA ALA A 140 1.96 -5.31 -4.29
C ALA A 140 1.58 -5.58 -2.83
N MET A 141 2.52 -5.35 -1.91
CA MET A 141 2.24 -5.40 -0.48
C MET A 141 1.76 -4.05 0.03
N LEU A 142 0.59 -4.01 0.66
CA LEU A 142 0.02 -2.82 1.29
C LEU A 142 0.24 -2.85 2.79
N LYS A 143 0.39 -1.66 3.39
CA LYS A 143 0.61 -1.50 4.84
C LYS A 143 -0.37 -0.54 5.49
N GLY A 144 -0.55 -0.71 6.81
CA GLY A 144 -1.24 0.24 7.71
C GLY A 144 -2.76 0.11 7.84
N GLY A 145 -3.45 -0.63 6.98
CA GLY A 145 -4.91 -0.75 7.05
C GLY A 145 -5.66 0.51 6.60
N SER A 146 -6.99 0.43 6.52
CA SER A 146 -7.87 1.54 6.13
C SER A 146 -9.00 1.77 7.12
N ALA A 147 -9.55 2.97 7.21
CA ALA A 147 -10.75 3.25 8.00
C ALA A 147 -11.96 2.45 7.52
N HIS A 148 -12.02 2.14 6.21
CA HIS A 148 -13.03 1.24 5.65
C HIS A 148 -12.87 -0.17 6.22
N ARG A 149 -14.00 -0.77 6.62
CA ARG A 149 -14.12 -2.17 7.05
C ARG A 149 -15.35 -2.78 6.40
N SER A 150 -15.15 -3.84 5.63
CA SER A 150 -16.24 -4.66 5.13
C SER A 150 -16.61 -5.70 6.18
N GLU A 151 -17.91 -5.90 6.41
CA GLU A 151 -18.47 -6.82 7.40
C GLU A 151 -19.33 -7.89 6.75
N GLY A 152 -19.61 -8.97 7.48
CA GLY A 152 -20.55 -10.02 7.07
C GLY A 152 -19.93 -11.18 6.27
N SER A 153 -18.63 -11.16 5.97
CA SER A 153 -17.92 -12.29 5.35
C SER A 153 -16.41 -12.22 5.62
N ASP A 154 -15.80 -13.37 5.90
CA ASP A 154 -14.35 -13.56 6.00
C ASP A 154 -13.62 -13.42 4.66
N TRP A 155 -14.36 -13.60 3.55
CA TRP A 155 -13.88 -13.41 2.18
C TRP A 155 -13.50 -11.98 1.84
N TYR A 156 -14.09 -10.99 2.51
CA TYR A 156 -13.77 -9.59 2.23
C TYR A 156 -12.33 -9.24 2.60
N THR A 157 -11.77 -8.28 1.86
CA THR A 157 -10.45 -7.71 2.15
C THR A 157 -10.42 -7.17 3.58
N ASP A 158 -9.29 -7.38 4.25
CA ASP A 158 -9.06 -6.85 5.59
C ASP A 158 -9.22 -5.31 5.59
N GLY A 159 -9.93 -4.81 6.58
CA GLY A 159 -10.15 -3.39 6.79
C GLY A 159 -9.89 -3.00 8.25
N GLY A 160 -10.18 -1.76 8.60
CA GLY A 160 -9.73 -1.18 9.87
C GLY A 160 -8.24 -0.84 9.87
N LEU A 161 -7.83 -0.07 10.88
CA LEU A 161 -6.41 0.16 11.16
C LEU A 161 -5.75 -1.17 11.52
N GLN A 162 -4.56 -1.40 10.98
CA GLN A 162 -3.79 -2.60 11.21
C GLN A 162 -2.47 -2.25 11.91
N ASP A 163 -1.96 -3.21 12.69
CA ASP A 163 -0.62 -3.13 13.26
C ASP A 163 0.42 -2.93 12.14
N PRO A 164 1.51 -2.17 12.35
CA PRO A 164 2.52 -1.96 11.33
C PRO A 164 3.14 -3.24 10.76
N SER A 165 3.17 -4.33 11.55
CA SER A 165 3.66 -5.65 11.10
C SER A 165 2.69 -6.37 10.15
N PHE A 166 1.45 -5.91 10.00
CA PHE A 166 0.48 -6.51 9.11
C PHE A 166 0.76 -6.12 7.65
N SER A 167 0.78 -7.10 6.75
CA SER A 167 0.89 -6.88 5.30
C SER A 167 -0.33 -7.45 4.59
N LEU A 168 -0.86 -6.70 3.62
CA LEU A 168 -1.92 -7.15 2.73
C LEU A 168 -1.37 -7.35 1.32
N LYS A 169 -1.42 -8.59 0.80
CA LYS A 169 -1.18 -8.87 -0.61
C LYS A 169 -2.33 -8.34 -1.45
N PHE A 170 -2.07 -7.35 -2.30
CA PHE A 170 -3.06 -6.74 -3.18
C PHE A 170 -2.74 -7.07 -4.65
N LEU A 171 -3.64 -7.81 -5.31
CA LEU A 171 -3.48 -8.13 -6.73
C LEU A 171 -3.64 -6.88 -7.60
N LEU A 172 -2.85 -6.78 -8.66
CA LEU A 172 -2.87 -5.66 -9.60
C LEU A 172 -3.57 -6.10 -10.91
N PRO A 173 -4.91 -5.95 -11.00
CA PRO A 173 -5.68 -6.34 -12.19
C PRO A 173 -5.41 -5.47 -13.41
N GLY A 174 -4.92 -4.24 -13.22
CA GLY A 174 -4.70 -3.27 -14.29
C GLY A 174 -5.97 -2.53 -14.72
N LEU A 175 -5.82 -1.70 -15.75
CA LEU A 175 -6.89 -0.85 -16.32
C LEU A 175 -7.56 0.07 -15.28
N GLY A 176 -6.86 0.42 -14.21
CA GLY A 176 -7.35 1.31 -13.16
C GLY A 176 -8.30 0.65 -12.15
N LEU A 177 -8.53 -0.66 -12.24
CA LEU A 177 -9.37 -1.39 -11.27
C LEU A 177 -8.71 -1.46 -9.89
N GLU A 178 -7.39 -1.35 -9.81
CA GLU A 178 -6.63 -1.25 -8.57
C GLU A 178 -6.86 0.06 -7.80
N ARG A 179 -7.40 1.09 -8.45
CA ARG A 179 -7.64 2.39 -7.81
C ARG A 179 -8.80 2.31 -6.84
N SER A 180 -8.48 2.55 -5.58
CA SER A 180 -9.41 2.44 -4.47
C SER A 180 -9.44 3.73 -3.64
N SER A 181 -10.63 4.11 -3.18
CA SER A 181 -10.81 5.20 -2.21
C SER A 181 -10.27 4.87 -0.82
N SER A 182 -9.78 3.64 -0.60
CA SER A 182 -9.18 3.18 0.66
C SER A 182 -7.67 2.97 0.58
N ILE A 183 -7.04 3.31 -0.55
CA ILE A 183 -5.59 3.18 -0.75
C ILE A 183 -5.00 4.54 -1.15
N GLY A 184 -4.04 5.02 -0.35
CA GLY A 184 -3.18 6.16 -0.62
C GLY A 184 -1.72 5.74 -0.53
N PHE A 185 -0.81 6.67 -0.25
CA PHE A 185 0.62 6.35 -0.20
C PHE A 185 1.46 7.41 0.54
N ARG A 186 2.69 7.02 0.84
CA ARG A 186 3.78 7.88 1.34
C ARG A 186 4.95 7.82 0.37
N ILE A 187 5.87 8.75 0.52
CA ILE A 187 7.13 8.76 -0.22
C ILE A 187 8.30 8.60 0.75
N ALA A 188 9.44 8.20 0.21
CA ALA A 188 10.67 7.99 0.93
C ALA A 188 11.88 8.51 0.13
N TRP A 189 12.91 8.90 0.86
CA TRP A 189 14.19 9.36 0.32
C TRP A 189 15.31 8.48 0.84
N ASP A 190 16.16 8.01 -0.07
CA ASP A 190 17.42 7.35 0.28
C ASP A 190 18.37 8.38 0.90
N LEU A 191 18.93 8.05 2.06
CA LEU A 191 19.92 8.88 2.74
C LEU A 191 21.32 8.33 2.51
N THR A 192 22.30 9.22 2.42
CA THR A 192 23.70 8.82 2.49
C THR A 192 24.10 8.56 3.94
N ARG A 193 25.11 7.71 4.16
CA ARG A 193 25.59 7.40 5.53
C ARG A 193 26.15 8.62 6.28
N GLU A 194 26.42 9.73 5.60
CA GLU A 194 26.92 10.98 6.21
C GLU A 194 25.80 11.85 6.78
N GLU A 195 24.55 11.68 6.31
CA GLU A 195 23.38 12.49 6.70
C GLU A 195 22.67 11.96 7.96
N THR A 196 23.17 10.87 8.56
CA THR A 196 22.58 10.18 9.72
C THR A 196 23.35 10.36 11.03
N ALA A 197 24.35 11.27 11.06
CA ALA A 197 25.21 11.56 12.20
C ALA A 197 24.73 12.74 13.07
#